data_AF-A0A7X8JG89-F1
#
_entry.id   AF-A0A7X8JG89-F1
#
_cell.length_a   1.000
_cell.length_b   1.000
_cell.length_c   1.000
_cell.angle_alpha   90.00
_cell.angle_beta   90.00
_cell.angle_gamma   90.00
#
_symmetry.space_group_name_H-M   'P 1'
#
loop_
_entity.id
_entity.type
_entity.pdbx_description
1 polymer ?
#
loop_
_entity_poly.entity_id
_entity_poly.type
_entity_poly.pdbx_seq_one_letter_code
_entity_poly.pdbx_strand_id
1 'polypeptide(L)'
;MMKTKVSDQGTNDKFNGMVLFDAQSGSVENITMLDKEFYILYYQTILYLLLSVAITLVVEILISLPFKVKPLKVLVLANIATQILLHTVSFLTYRFFSFFFIFALLIYEIIIWAIEYVIYKKFAKSLSGKSIGLYVFIANLVSMLLSIPAIAKM
;
A
#
# COMPACT_ATOMS: atom_id res chain seq x y z
N MET A 1 -39.42 -1.29 41.36
CA MET A 1 -37.99 -1.54 41.07
C MET A 1 -37.60 -0.75 39.84
N MET A 2 -36.74 0.25 40.00
CA MET A 2 -36.30 1.14 38.92
C MET A 2 -35.19 0.43 38.15
N LYS A 3 -35.39 0.15 36.85
CA LYS A 3 -34.35 -0.43 35.98
C LYS A 3 -33.59 0.71 35.31
N THR A 4 -32.31 0.85 35.65
CA THR A 4 -31.41 1.83 35.00
C THR A 4 -30.88 1.23 33.70
N LYS A 5 -31.12 1.91 32.58
CA LYS A 5 -30.57 1.53 31.27
C LYS A 5 -29.13 2.03 31.21
N VAL A 6 -28.16 1.11 31.17
CA VAL A 6 -26.71 1.40 31.24
C VAL A 6 -26.01 1.46 29.88
N SER A 7 -26.70 1.15 28.78
CA SER A 7 -26.23 1.39 27.42
C SER A 7 -27.38 1.40 26.40
N ASP A 8 -27.12 1.96 25.23
CA ASP A 8 -28.01 1.80 24.08
C ASP A 8 -27.98 0.36 23.53
N GLN A 9 -29.09 -0.06 22.92
CA GLN A 9 -29.16 -1.36 22.26
C GLN A 9 -28.27 -1.30 21.03
N GLY A 10 -27.19 -2.09 21.04
CA GLY A 10 -26.31 -2.23 19.89
C GLY A 10 -27.13 -2.67 18.67
N THR A 11 -26.93 -1.97 17.55
CA THR A 11 -27.38 -2.44 16.24
C THR A 11 -26.70 -3.78 15.94
N ASN A 12 -27.31 -4.61 15.07
CA ASN A 12 -26.87 -5.98 14.73
C ASN A 12 -25.43 -6.11 14.15
N ASP A 13 -24.63 -5.06 14.19
CA ASP A 13 -23.23 -5.07 13.82
C ASP A 13 -22.42 -5.49 15.05
N LYS A 14 -21.64 -6.56 14.88
CA LYS A 14 -20.79 -7.13 15.93
C LYS A 14 -19.95 -6.02 16.58
N PHE A 15 -20.13 -5.82 17.88
CA PHE A 15 -19.33 -4.89 18.68
C PHE A 15 -18.08 -5.61 19.21
N ASN A 16 -16.90 -5.27 18.72
CA ASN A 16 -15.63 -5.71 19.31
C ASN A 16 -15.00 -4.53 20.07
N GLY A 17 -15.38 -4.40 21.35
CA GLY A 17 -14.76 -3.45 22.27
C GLY A 17 -13.87 -4.16 23.28
N MET A 18 -12.71 -3.58 23.59
CA MET A 18 -11.96 -3.94 24.78
C MET A 18 -12.44 -3.03 25.91
N VAL A 19 -13.02 -3.62 26.95
CA VAL A 19 -13.51 -2.90 28.13
C VAL A 19 -12.47 -3.05 29.23
N LEU A 20 -11.88 -1.93 29.67
CA LEU A 20 -11.08 -1.90 30.89
C LEU A 20 -12.03 -1.68 32.08
N PHE A 21 -12.12 -2.70 32.94
CA PHE A 21 -12.97 -2.69 34.12
C PHE A 21 -12.11 -2.63 35.38
N ASP A 22 -12.33 -1.61 36.20
CA ASP A 22 -11.76 -1.56 37.54
C ASP A 22 -12.65 -2.36 38.51
N ALA A 23 -12.13 -3.51 38.95
CA ALA A 23 -12.82 -4.41 39.85
C ALA A 23 -12.98 -3.84 41.28
N GLN A 24 -12.21 -2.82 41.68
CA GLN A 24 -12.32 -2.23 43.01
C GLN A 24 -13.41 -1.16 43.07
N SER A 25 -13.48 -0.27 42.08
CA SER A 25 -14.51 0.76 42.01
C SER A 25 -15.83 0.28 41.38
N GLY A 26 -15.82 -0.88 40.71
CA GLY A 26 -16.96 -1.37 39.95
C GLY A 26 -17.30 -0.51 38.74
N SER A 27 -16.35 0.33 38.30
CA SER A 27 -16.54 1.29 37.22
C SER A 27 -15.81 0.86 35.95
N VAL A 28 -16.39 1.22 34.80
CA VAL A 28 -15.74 1.06 33.50
C VAL A 28 -14.87 2.29 33.27
N GLU A 29 -13.56 2.11 33.21
CA GLU A 29 -12.63 3.23 33.03
C GLU A 29 -12.53 3.65 31.57
N ASN A 30 -12.51 2.69 30.63
CA ASN A 30 -12.35 2.98 29.21
C ASN A 30 -12.96 1.90 28.31
N ILE A 31 -13.60 2.33 27.24
CA ILE A 31 -14.11 1.46 26.17
C ILE A 31 -13.36 1.83 24.90
N THR A 32 -12.35 1.04 24.56
CA THR A 32 -11.60 1.21 23.32
C THR A 32 -12.33 0.47 22.19
N MET A 33 -12.79 1.21 21.17
CA MET A 33 -13.37 0.64 19.96
C MET A 33 -12.23 0.11 19.07
N LEU A 34 -11.93 -1.19 19.20
CA LEU A 34 -10.93 -1.88 18.38
C LEU A 34 -11.25 -1.71 16.88
N ASP A 35 -12.54 -1.66 16.54
CA ASP A 35 -13.04 -1.53 15.17
C ASP A 35 -12.71 -0.17 14.52
N LYS A 36 -12.65 0.93 15.28
CA LYS A 36 -12.45 2.27 14.74
C LYS A 36 -11.00 2.51 14.31
N GLU A 37 -10.04 2.15 15.16
CA GLU A 37 -8.61 2.28 14.81
C GLU A 37 -8.23 1.33 13.68
N PHE A 38 -8.76 0.11 13.71
CA PHE A 38 -8.58 -0.86 12.62
C PHE A 38 -9.14 -0.33 11.29
N TYR A 39 -10.35 0.23 11.29
CA TYR A 39 -10.97 0.81 10.09
C TYR A 39 -10.18 2.00 9.54
N ILE A 40 -9.71 2.90 10.40
CA ILE A 40 -8.91 4.06 10.01
C ILE A 40 -7.60 3.61 9.36
N LEU A 41 -6.90 2.64 9.96
CA LEU A 41 -5.64 2.11 9.43
C LEU A 41 -5.84 1.48 8.03
N TYR A 42 -6.89 0.66 7.86
CA TYR A 42 -7.20 0.04 6.56
C TYR A 42 -7.58 1.08 5.51
N TYR A 43 -8.40 2.06 5.87
CA TYR A 43 -8.81 3.14 4.97
C TYR A 43 -7.62 3.96 4.49
N GLN A 44 -6.74 4.36 5.40
CA GLN A 44 -5.50 5.08 5.06
C GLN A 44 -4.60 4.25 4.15
N THR A 45 -4.44 2.95 4.44
CA THR A 45 -3.64 2.03 3.62
C THR A 45 -4.17 1.93 2.19
N ILE A 46 -5.49 1.82 2.02
CA ILE A 46 -6.12 1.75 0.69
C ILE A 46 -5.95 3.06 -0.07
N LEU A 47 -6.18 4.22 0.57
CA LEU A 47 -5.96 5.52 -0.06
C LEU A 47 -4.51 5.70 -0.50
N TYR A 48 -3.58 5.26 0.34
CA TYR A 48 -2.15 5.31 0.05
C TYR A 48 -1.77 4.48 -1.18
N LEU A 49 -2.29 3.25 -1.26
CA LEU A 49 -2.13 2.39 -2.43
C LEU A 49 -2.68 3.07 -3.69
N LEU A 50 -3.89 3.61 -3.64
CA LEU A 50 -4.51 4.27 -4.79
C LEU A 50 -3.70 5.49 -5.26
N LEU A 51 -3.21 6.30 -4.32
CA LEU A 51 -2.36 7.45 -4.63
C LEU A 51 -1.02 7.02 -5.23
N SER A 52 -0.38 5.99 -4.67
CA SER A 52 0.90 5.46 -5.16
C SER A 52 0.76 4.89 -6.58
N VAL A 53 -0.32 4.15 -6.85
CA VAL A 53 -0.66 3.67 -8.20
C VAL A 53 -0.86 4.85 -9.16
N ALA A 54 -1.60 5.88 -8.76
CA ALA A 54 -1.85 7.05 -9.60
C ALA A 54 -0.55 7.81 -9.93
N ILE A 55 0.29 8.10 -8.93
CA ILE A 55 1.58 8.77 -9.12
C ILE A 55 2.48 7.95 -10.06
N THR A 56 2.59 6.65 -9.80
CA THR A 56 3.43 5.75 -10.59
C THR A 56 2.97 5.70 -12.04
N LEU A 57 1.66 5.56 -12.29
CA LEU A 57 1.13 5.58 -13.66
C LEU A 57 1.42 6.89 -14.38
N VAL A 58 1.31 8.03 -13.71
CA VAL A 58 1.65 9.33 -14.30
C VAL A 58 3.14 9.39 -14.66
N VAL A 59 4.01 9.03 -13.72
CA VAL A 59 5.47 9.01 -13.92
C VAL A 59 5.86 8.09 -15.08
N GLU A 60 5.30 6.88 -15.09
CA GLU A 60 5.53 5.86 -16.10
C GLU A 60 5.10 6.30 -17.49
N ILE A 61 3.89 6.87 -17.61
CA ILE A 61 3.42 7.42 -18.88
C ILE A 61 4.35 8.54 -19.35
N LEU A 62 4.71 9.49 -18.49
CA LEU A 62 5.57 10.61 -18.85
C LEU A 62 6.96 10.14 -19.32
N ILE A 63 7.57 9.21 -18.59
CA ILE A 63 8.90 8.69 -18.93
C ILE A 63 8.82 7.75 -20.14
N SER A 64 7.70 7.09 -20.39
CA SER A 64 7.53 6.25 -21.58
C SER A 64 7.58 7.02 -22.90
N LEU A 65 7.22 8.32 -22.90
CA LEU A 65 7.14 9.17 -24.08
C LEU A 65 8.50 9.30 -24.82
N PRO A 66 9.60 9.76 -24.18
CA PRO A 66 10.91 9.85 -24.84
C PRO A 66 11.44 8.49 -25.29
N PHE A 67 11.10 7.42 -24.56
CA PHE A 67 11.50 6.05 -24.90
C PHE A 67 10.60 5.40 -25.95
N LYS A 68 9.46 6.01 -26.32
CA LYS A 68 8.48 5.46 -27.27
C LYS A 68 8.05 4.03 -26.92
N VAL A 69 7.88 3.75 -25.62
CA VAL A 69 7.48 2.42 -25.13
C VAL A 69 6.07 2.11 -25.63
N LYS A 70 5.91 0.98 -26.34
CA LYS A 70 4.61 0.49 -26.80
C LYS A 70 4.54 -1.02 -26.63
N PRO A 71 3.36 -1.59 -26.32
CA PRO A 71 2.06 -0.93 -26.21
C PRO A 71 1.77 -0.37 -24.81
N LEU A 72 1.12 0.81 -24.74
CA LEU A 72 0.79 1.50 -23.47
C LEU A 72 -0.10 0.67 -22.54
N LYS A 73 -0.96 -0.20 -23.10
CA LYS A 73 -1.79 -1.12 -22.31
C LYS A 73 -0.96 -2.07 -21.44
N VAL A 74 0.18 -2.54 -21.96
CA VAL A 74 1.07 -3.42 -21.19
C VAL A 74 1.76 -2.63 -20.08
N LEU A 75 2.20 -1.40 -20.36
CA LEU A 75 2.76 -0.49 -19.36
C LEU A 75 1.82 -0.26 -18.19
N VAL A 76 0.57 0.11 -18.48
CA VAL A 76 -0.44 0.38 -17.43
C VAL A 76 -0.75 -0.88 -16.63
N LEU A 77 -0.97 -2.03 -17.30
CA LEU A 77 -1.30 -3.28 -16.61
C LEU A 77 -0.13 -3.82 -15.78
N ALA A 78 1.09 -3.74 -16.29
CA ALA A 78 2.28 -4.14 -15.57
C ALA A 78 2.43 -3.34 -14.28
N ASN A 79 2.37 -2.01 -14.38
CA ASN A 79 2.49 -1.09 -13.24
C ASN A 79 1.40 -1.26 -12.19
N ILE A 80 0.14 -1.46 -12.60
CA ILE A 80 -0.95 -1.74 -11.66
C ILE A 80 -0.67 -3.06 -10.92
N ALA A 81 -0.29 -4.11 -11.66
CA ALA A 81 -0.04 -5.42 -11.06
C ALA A 81 1.16 -5.40 -10.11
N THR A 82 2.25 -4.74 -10.49
CA THR A 82 3.46 -4.62 -9.67
C THR A 82 3.23 -3.76 -8.44
N GLN A 83 2.45 -2.68 -8.54
CA GLN A 83 2.10 -1.89 -7.36
C GLN A 83 1.19 -2.64 -6.39
N ILE A 84 0.17 -3.33 -6.88
CA ILE A 84 -0.66 -4.19 -6.01
C ILE A 84 0.22 -5.23 -5.31
N LEU A 85 1.15 -5.86 -6.03
CA LEU A 85 2.10 -6.81 -5.47
C LEU A 85 2.97 -6.16 -4.38
N LEU A 86 3.63 -5.04 -4.69
CA LEU A 86 4.54 -4.32 -3.78
C LEU A 86 3.85 -3.94 -2.47
N HIS A 87 2.68 -3.33 -2.54
CA HIS A 87 1.96 -2.90 -1.35
C HIS A 87 1.40 -4.08 -0.54
N THR A 88 0.97 -5.16 -1.21
CA THR A 88 0.50 -6.37 -0.52
C THR A 88 1.63 -7.02 0.26
N VAL A 89 2.81 -7.22 -0.35
CA VAL A 89 3.96 -7.79 0.35
C VAL A 89 4.49 -6.85 1.43
N SER A 90 4.44 -5.53 1.20
CA SER A 90 4.86 -4.53 2.18
C SER A 90 3.96 -4.55 3.42
N PHE A 91 2.63 -4.61 3.24
CA PHE A 91 1.68 -4.70 4.35
C PHE A 91 1.91 -5.95 5.20
N LEU A 92 2.10 -7.10 4.56
CA LEU A 92 2.41 -8.35 5.26
C LEU A 92 3.76 -8.25 5.99
N THR A 93 4.77 -7.68 5.35
CA THR A 93 6.11 -7.57 5.93
C THR A 93 6.14 -6.64 7.12
N TYR A 94 5.46 -5.49 7.05
CA TYR A 94 5.35 -4.57 8.18
C TYR A 94 4.73 -5.25 9.41
N ARG A 95 3.75 -6.15 9.20
CA ARG A 95 3.10 -6.90 10.28
C ARG A 95 4.04 -7.84 11.04
N PHE A 96 5.05 -8.41 10.37
CA PHE A 96 5.94 -9.42 10.95
C PHE A 96 7.37 -8.92 11.24
N PHE A 97 7.86 -7.91 10.51
CA PHE A 97 9.26 -7.49 10.50
C PHE A 97 9.41 -5.95 10.47
N SER A 98 8.67 -5.24 11.31
CA SER A 98 8.64 -3.76 11.34
C SER A 98 10.04 -3.10 11.46
N PHE A 99 10.96 -3.69 12.23
CA PHE A 99 12.32 -3.17 12.41
C PHE A 99 13.20 -3.20 11.14
N PHE A 100 12.94 -4.13 10.22
CA PHE A 100 13.69 -4.28 8.95
C PHE A 100 12.90 -3.80 7.73
N PHE A 101 11.76 -3.14 7.95
CA PHE A 101 10.81 -2.82 6.89
C PHE A 101 11.42 -2.04 5.73
N ILE A 102 12.25 -1.03 6.00
CA ILE A 102 12.88 -0.21 4.95
C ILE A 102 13.83 -1.03 4.06
N PHE A 103 14.58 -1.97 4.63
CA PHE A 103 15.47 -2.84 3.88
C PHE A 103 14.67 -3.84 3.03
N ALA A 104 13.60 -4.40 3.60
CA ALA A 104 12.71 -5.28 2.85
C ALA A 104 12.03 -4.56 1.69
N LEU A 105 11.57 -3.31 1.90
CA LEU A 105 10.97 -2.48 0.86
C LEU A 105 11.94 -2.25 -0.30
N LEU A 106 13.21 -1.90 -0.02
CA LEU A 106 14.24 -1.72 -1.06
C LEU A 106 14.49 -3.01 -1.85
N ILE A 107 14.47 -4.17 -1.20
CA ILE A 107 14.59 -5.46 -1.88
C ILE A 107 13.38 -5.71 -2.78
N TYR A 108 12.16 -5.43 -2.30
CA TYR A 108 10.94 -5.59 -3.09
C TYR A 108 10.94 -4.69 -4.32
N GLU A 109 11.35 -3.42 -4.17
CA GLU A 109 11.52 -2.50 -5.29
C GLU A 109 12.46 -3.09 -6.35
N ILE A 110 13.65 -3.56 -5.98
CA ILE A 110 14.59 -4.19 -6.92
C ILE A 110 13.96 -5.40 -7.64
N ILE A 111 13.19 -6.22 -6.93
CA ILE A 111 12.48 -7.37 -7.51
C ILE A 111 11.41 -6.90 -8.50
N ILE A 112 10.64 -5.88 -8.16
CA ILE A 112 9.64 -5.28 -9.05
C ILE A 112 10.29 -4.78 -10.33
N TRP A 113 11.43 -4.09 -10.24
CA TRP A 113 12.15 -3.59 -11.42
C TRP A 113 12.56 -4.75 -12.34
N ALA A 114 13.03 -5.86 -11.77
CA ALA A 114 13.37 -7.05 -12.53
C ALA A 114 12.15 -7.68 -13.22
N ILE A 115 11.01 -7.75 -12.53
CA ILE A 115 9.74 -8.24 -13.09
C ILE A 115 9.30 -7.38 -14.27
N GLU A 116 9.29 -6.05 -14.11
CA GLU A 116 8.90 -5.12 -15.16
C GLU A 116 9.82 -5.17 -16.37
N TYR A 117 11.13 -5.26 -16.14
CA TYR A 117 12.09 -5.46 -17.21
C TYR A 117 11.77 -6.71 -18.05
N VAL A 118 11.45 -7.84 -17.40
CA VAL A 118 11.09 -9.08 -18.09
C VAL A 118 9.78 -8.92 -18.86
N ILE A 119 8.77 -8.28 -18.27
CA ILE A 119 7.49 -7.99 -18.93
C ILE A 119 7.73 -7.13 -20.19
N TYR A 120 8.41 -6.01 -20.05
CA TYR A 120 8.64 -5.10 -21.18
C TYR A 120 9.56 -5.70 -22.23
N LYS A 121 10.57 -6.47 -21.85
CA LYS A 121 11.39 -7.21 -22.82
C LYS A 121 10.56 -8.18 -23.66
N LYS A 122 9.54 -8.81 -23.07
CA LYS A 122 8.65 -9.76 -23.76
C LYS A 122 7.62 -9.07 -24.65
N PHE A 123 7.05 -7.97 -24.20
CA PHE A 123 5.86 -7.37 -24.81
C PHE A 123 6.12 -6.02 -25.51
N ALA A 124 7.13 -5.25 -25.09
CA ALA A 124 7.53 -3.99 -25.70
C ALA A 124 8.69 -4.19 -26.70
N LYS A 125 8.40 -4.91 -27.79
CA LYS A 125 9.38 -5.26 -28.84
C LYS A 125 9.95 -4.07 -29.62
N SER A 126 9.42 -2.86 -29.41
CA SER A 126 9.85 -1.64 -30.10
C SER A 126 11.20 -1.10 -29.61
N LEU A 127 11.76 -1.64 -28.52
CA LEU A 127 12.94 -1.11 -27.86
C LEU A 127 14.06 -2.14 -27.73
N SER A 128 15.30 -1.65 -27.78
CA SER A 128 16.48 -2.46 -27.45
C SER A 128 16.46 -2.83 -25.96
N GLY A 129 17.05 -3.98 -25.61
CA GLY A 129 17.12 -4.41 -24.21
C GLY A 129 17.81 -3.40 -23.28
N LYS A 130 18.77 -2.62 -23.78
CA LYS A 130 19.40 -1.52 -23.02
C LYS A 130 18.43 -0.36 -22.78
N SER A 131 17.68 0.03 -23.80
CA SER A 131 16.67 1.09 -23.69
C SER A 131 15.56 0.72 -22.72
N ILE A 132 15.11 -0.55 -22.71
CA ILE A 132 14.12 -1.06 -21.76
C ILE A 132 14.68 -1.01 -20.33
N GLY A 133 15.92 -1.49 -20.12
CA GLY A 133 16.55 -1.45 -18.80
C GLY A 133 16.68 -0.03 -18.25
N LEU A 134 17.12 0.92 -19.08
CA LEU A 134 17.24 2.32 -18.69
C LEU A 134 15.88 2.95 -18.37
N TYR A 135 14.86 2.66 -19.18
CA TYR A 135 13.49 3.11 -18.94
C TYR A 135 12.96 2.61 -17.60
N VAL A 136 13.02 1.28 -17.36
CA VAL A 136 12.56 0.67 -16.10
C VAL A 136 13.28 1.27 -14.91
N PHE A 137 14.61 1.40 -15.00
CA PHE A 137 15.42 1.98 -13.94
C PHE A 137 15.00 3.42 -13.62
N ILE A 138 14.89 4.29 -14.63
CA ILE A 138 14.55 5.69 -14.41
C ILE A 138 13.10 5.82 -13.90
N ALA A 139 12.15 5.12 -14.51
CA ALA A 139 10.74 5.24 -14.16
C ALA A 139 10.44 4.78 -12.73
N ASN A 140 11.00 3.63 -12.35
CA ASN A 140 10.81 3.13 -10.99
C ASN A 140 11.62 3.94 -9.96
N LEU A 141 12.85 4.37 -10.28
CA LEU A 141 13.63 5.21 -9.36
C LEU A 141 12.89 6.53 -9.05
N VAL A 142 12.35 7.19 -10.07
CA VAL A 142 11.57 8.42 -9.89
C VAL A 142 10.30 8.15 -9.08
N SER A 143 9.58 7.06 -9.37
CA SER A 143 8.36 6.70 -8.64
C SER A 143 8.63 6.38 -7.17
N MET A 144 9.71 5.65 -6.88
CA MET A 144 10.17 5.35 -5.53
C MET A 144 10.50 6.63 -4.76
N LEU A 145 11.29 7.53 -5.35
CA LEU A 145 11.67 8.81 -4.72
C LEU A 145 10.47 9.70 -4.40
N LEU A 146 9.46 9.71 -5.28
CA LEU A 146 8.22 10.47 -5.07
C LEU A 146 7.30 9.82 -4.03
N SER A 147 7.42 8.52 -3.81
CA SER A 147 6.62 7.78 -2.83
C SER A 147 7.19 7.88 -1.41
N ILE A 148 8.51 8.07 -1.23
CA ILE A 148 9.16 8.15 0.10
C ILE A 148 8.51 9.15 1.07
N PRO A 149 8.20 10.40 0.68
CA PRO A 149 7.55 11.37 1.60
C PRO A 149 6.16 10.93 2.04
N ALA A 150 5.52 10.08 1.25
CA ALA A 150 4.20 9.56 1.51
C ALA A 150 4.29 8.33 2.46
N ILE A 151 5.34 7.50 2.34
CA ILE A 151 5.65 6.40 3.28
C ILE A 151 6.07 6.94 4.65
N ALA A 152 6.89 8.00 4.70
CA ALA A 152 7.43 8.53 5.96
C ALA A 152 6.39 9.17 6.89
N LYS A 153 5.14 9.34 6.42
CA LYS A 153 4.02 9.92 7.17
C LYS A 153 3.00 8.88 7.66
N MET A 154 3.18 7.60 7.28
CA MET A 154 2.47 6.46 7.89
C MET A 154 3.17 6.04 9.18
#